data_AF-A0AAU6EKJ5-F1
#
_entry.id   AF-A0AAU6EKJ5-F1
#
_cell.length_a   1.000
_cell.length_b   1.000
_cell.length_c   1.000
_cell.angle_alpha   90.00
_cell.angle_beta   90.00
_cell.angle_gamma   90.00
#
_symmetry.space_group_name_H-M   'P 1'
#
loop_
_entity.id
_entity.type
_entity.pdbx_description
1 polymer ?
#
loop_
_entity_poly.entity_id
_entity_poly.type
_entity_poly.pdbx_seq_one_letter_code
_entity_poly.pdbx_strand_id
1 'polypeptide(L)'
;MFDVDSAPNGPGLYAWYVRPQVSISKSDTIADEEEAAAAFLDALQRYALVYEPPSIDLRGESAYEARWAGKIHVEYPLSALGEFVQPGTPQIQGGASDTGGAEESAARSLFRAAHSYTKRNSLTQVLDQAIPIFAAPLYIGIAADLKKRLSRHKSDFTRISDYLRNRPDDRSRAIKQARSFGHRAAARQVAMEDLEVWVLDLEPLIHAGMSGDDLRDITRSAEWYLHRLFSPILGRR
;
A
#
# COMPACT_ATOMS: atom_id res chain seq x y z
N MET A 1 5.49 13.93 -7.83
CA MET A 1 6.54 12.88 -7.85
C MET A 1 7.78 13.39 -7.17
N PHE A 2 8.01 12.97 -5.93
CA PHE A 2 9.22 13.33 -5.19
C PHE A 2 10.34 12.35 -5.51
N ASP A 3 11.43 12.85 -6.08
CA ASP A 3 12.64 12.06 -6.25
C ASP A 3 13.34 11.94 -4.89
N VAL A 4 13.68 10.72 -4.48
CA VAL A 4 14.49 10.47 -3.27
C VAL A 4 15.77 11.33 -3.27
N ASP A 5 16.33 11.56 -4.45
CA ASP A 5 17.58 12.30 -4.61
C ASP A 5 17.39 13.83 -4.43
N SER A 6 16.14 14.32 -4.55
CA SER A 6 15.72 15.71 -4.31
C SER A 6 15.34 16.01 -2.84
N ALA A 7 15.41 15.01 -1.96
CA ALA A 7 15.10 15.18 -0.54
C ALA A 7 15.98 16.24 0.14
N PRO A 8 15.41 17.06 1.06
CA PRO A 8 16.18 18.03 1.82
C PRO A 8 17.19 17.33 2.74
N ASN A 9 18.31 18.01 3.00
CA ASN A 9 19.39 17.54 3.89
C ASN A 9 19.12 17.96 5.35
N GLY A 10 17.89 17.79 5.83
CA GLY A 10 17.44 18.26 7.13
C GLY A 10 16.49 17.27 7.80
N PRO A 11 16.04 17.59 9.02
CA PRO A 11 15.07 16.78 9.73
C PRO A 11 13.69 16.90 9.10
N GLY A 12 12.92 15.83 9.18
CA GLY A 12 11.53 15.90 8.79
C GLY A 12 10.76 14.62 8.92
N LEU A 13 9.50 14.72 8.52
CA LEU A 13 8.53 13.63 8.48
C LEU A 13 8.33 13.23 7.02
N TYR A 14 8.19 11.94 6.76
CA TYR A 14 7.87 11.44 5.43
C TYR A 14 6.88 10.30 5.48
N ALA A 15 6.12 10.16 4.40
CA ALA A 15 5.17 9.09 4.19
C ALA A 15 5.37 8.46 2.80
N TRP A 16 5.31 7.14 2.72
CA TRP A 16 5.34 6.40 1.47
C TRP A 16 3.93 5.95 1.09
N TYR A 17 3.59 6.10 -0.17
CA TYR A 17 2.35 5.66 -0.79
C TYR A 17 2.68 4.76 -1.98
N VAL A 18 1.74 3.92 -2.39
CA VAL A 18 1.77 3.27 -3.70
C VAL A 18 0.88 4.08 -4.64
N ARG A 19 1.37 4.41 -5.83
CA ARG A 19 0.58 4.99 -6.90
C ARG A 19 -0.10 3.88 -7.68
N PRO A 20 -1.39 4.00 -8.01
CA PRO A 20 -2.04 3.07 -8.91
C PRO A 20 -1.38 3.20 -10.30
N GLN A 21 -0.49 2.29 -10.68
CA GLN A 21 -0.01 2.18 -12.07
C GLN A 21 -1.09 1.54 -12.95
N VAL A 22 -2.27 2.14 -12.96
CA VAL A 22 -3.34 1.82 -13.90
C VAL A 22 -3.05 2.62 -15.17
N SER A 23 -1.85 2.43 -15.70
CA SER A 23 -1.34 3.22 -16.82
C SER A 23 -2.13 2.85 -18.07
N ILE A 24 -2.92 3.82 -18.51
CA ILE A 24 -3.69 3.83 -19.75
C ILE A 24 -2.82 3.43 -20.95
N SER A 25 -1.52 3.77 -20.95
CA SER A 25 -0.61 3.47 -22.05
C SER A 25 -0.41 1.98 -22.34
N LYS A 26 -0.61 1.08 -21.36
CA LYS A 26 -0.59 -0.37 -21.59
C LYS A 26 -1.93 -0.92 -22.03
N SER A 27 -3.05 -0.33 -21.57
CA SER A 27 -4.39 -0.73 -22.01
C SER A 27 -4.74 -0.20 -23.40
N ASP A 28 -4.17 0.93 -23.81
CA ASP A 28 -4.47 1.59 -25.09
C ASP A 28 -3.77 0.94 -26.28
N THR A 29 -2.68 0.24 -26.01
CA THR A 29 -2.04 -0.64 -26.99
C THR A 29 -2.83 -1.92 -27.25
N ILE A 30 -3.82 -2.24 -26.40
CA ILE A 30 -4.67 -3.41 -26.55
C ILE A 30 -5.88 -2.99 -27.39
N ALA A 31 -5.95 -3.51 -28.61
CA ALA A 31 -7.05 -3.22 -29.53
C ALA A 31 -8.39 -3.86 -29.09
N ASP A 32 -8.33 -4.87 -28.24
CA ASP A 32 -9.47 -5.58 -27.68
C ASP A 32 -9.94 -4.94 -26.35
N GLU A 33 -11.17 -4.46 -26.33
CA GLU A 33 -11.77 -3.84 -25.14
C GLU A 33 -11.95 -4.82 -23.97
N GLU A 34 -12.16 -6.11 -24.22
CA GLU A 34 -12.27 -7.12 -23.16
C GLU A 34 -10.92 -7.36 -22.48
N GLU A 35 -9.86 -7.49 -23.29
CA GLU A 35 -8.50 -7.65 -22.78
C GLU A 35 -8.03 -6.38 -22.04
N ALA A 36 -8.38 -5.20 -22.55
CA ALA A 36 -8.11 -3.93 -21.86
C ALA A 36 -8.86 -3.81 -20.53
N ALA A 37 -10.12 -4.25 -20.47
CA ALA A 37 -10.91 -4.28 -19.24
C ALA A 37 -10.33 -5.24 -18.20
N ALA A 38 -9.92 -6.45 -18.63
CA ALA A 38 -9.29 -7.43 -17.76
C ALA A 38 -7.96 -6.92 -17.19
N ALA A 39 -7.10 -6.34 -18.03
CA ALA A 39 -5.84 -5.75 -17.59
C ALA A 39 -6.04 -4.59 -16.60
N PHE A 40 -7.08 -3.77 -16.81
CA PHE A 40 -7.45 -2.68 -15.91
C PHE A 40 -7.90 -3.20 -14.54
N LEU A 41 -8.77 -4.22 -14.50
CA LEU A 41 -9.24 -4.83 -13.26
C LEU A 41 -8.10 -5.54 -12.51
N ASP A 42 -7.21 -6.23 -13.21
CA ASP A 42 -5.99 -6.82 -12.62
C ASP A 42 -5.11 -5.75 -11.98
N ALA A 43 -4.90 -4.61 -12.65
CA ALA A 43 -4.11 -3.51 -12.10
C ALA A 43 -4.73 -2.95 -10.81
N LEU A 44 -6.06 -2.80 -10.76
CA LEU A 44 -6.77 -2.37 -9.55
C LEU A 44 -6.67 -3.40 -8.42
N GLN A 45 -6.80 -4.70 -8.75
CA GLN A 45 -6.64 -5.77 -7.78
C GLN A 45 -5.22 -5.79 -7.20
N ARG A 46 -4.19 -5.70 -8.05
CA ARG A 46 -2.79 -5.62 -7.60
C ARG A 46 -2.53 -4.41 -6.70
N TYR A 47 -3.08 -3.25 -7.06
CA TYR A 47 -3.01 -2.05 -6.22
C TYR A 47 -3.67 -2.28 -4.85
N ALA A 48 -4.86 -2.88 -4.83
CA ALA A 48 -5.59 -3.17 -3.60
C ALA A 48 -4.86 -4.16 -2.68
N LEU A 49 -4.24 -5.21 -3.24
CA LEU A 49 -3.48 -6.23 -2.50
C LEU A 49 -2.28 -5.65 -1.73
N VAL A 50 -1.74 -4.50 -2.16
CA VAL A 50 -0.66 -3.83 -1.41
C VAL A 50 -1.13 -3.44 0.00
N TYR A 51 -2.40 -3.05 0.12
CA TYR A 51 -3.05 -2.64 1.36
C TYR A 51 -3.67 -3.79 2.15
N GLU A 52 -3.60 -5.02 1.66
CA GLU A 52 -4.18 -6.19 2.34
C GLU A 52 -3.42 -6.49 3.66
N PRO A 53 -4.12 -6.45 4.82
CA PRO A 53 -3.54 -6.76 6.12
C PRO A 53 -2.91 -8.17 6.11
N PRO A 54 -1.71 -8.34 6.70
CA PRO A 54 -1.14 -9.68 6.82
C PRO A 54 -1.97 -10.52 7.79
N SER A 55 -2.03 -11.84 7.55
CA SER A 55 -2.69 -12.78 8.47
C SER A 55 -2.08 -12.70 9.87
N ILE A 56 -2.92 -12.76 10.90
CA ILE A 56 -2.49 -12.74 12.30
C ILE A 56 -2.42 -14.18 12.79
N ASP A 57 -1.22 -14.63 13.14
CA ASP A 57 -1.02 -15.93 13.80
C ASP A 57 -1.47 -15.80 15.27
N LEU A 58 -2.51 -16.54 15.66
CA LEU A 58 -2.96 -16.66 17.03
C LEU A 58 -2.38 -17.91 17.69
N ARG A 59 -1.98 -17.77 18.95
CA ARG A 59 -1.60 -18.89 19.83
C ARG A 59 -2.12 -18.61 21.22
N GLY A 60 -2.58 -19.66 21.90
CA GLY A 60 -3.02 -19.57 23.28
C GLY A 60 -2.94 -20.90 24.01
N GLU A 61 -3.13 -20.81 25.31
CA GLU A 61 -3.14 -21.94 26.23
C GLU A 61 -4.42 -21.84 27.07
N SER A 62 -5.10 -22.97 27.22
CA SER A 62 -6.34 -23.05 28.00
C SER A 62 -6.06 -23.42 29.46
N ALA A 63 -7.10 -23.35 30.30
CA ALA A 63 -7.02 -23.72 31.72
C ALA A 63 -6.56 -25.17 31.99
N TYR A 64 -6.60 -26.05 30.99
CA TYR A 64 -6.16 -27.44 31.08
C TYR A 64 -4.88 -27.72 30.28
N GLU A 65 -4.01 -26.72 30.11
CA GLU A 65 -2.75 -26.80 29.35
C GLU A 65 -2.95 -27.16 27.86
N ALA A 66 -4.20 -27.19 27.35
CA ALA A 66 -4.43 -27.41 25.94
C ALA A 66 -3.96 -26.18 25.15
N ARG A 67 -3.02 -26.40 24.23
CA ARG A 67 -2.47 -25.37 23.34
C ARG A 67 -3.29 -25.33 22.07
N TRP A 68 -3.64 -24.13 21.64
CA TRP A 68 -4.30 -23.91 20.36
C TRP A 68 -3.53 -22.88 19.54
N ALA A 69 -3.61 -23.04 18.22
CA ALA A 69 -3.05 -22.10 17.26
C ALA A 69 -4.03 -21.94 16.09
N GLY A 70 -4.09 -20.73 15.55
CA GLY A 70 -4.96 -20.41 14.42
C GLY A 70 -4.41 -19.23 13.63
N LYS A 71 -5.05 -18.90 12.52
CA LYS A 71 -4.75 -17.71 11.73
C LYS A 71 -6.03 -16.92 11.52
N ILE A 72 -5.99 -15.62 11.78
CA ILE A 72 -7.04 -14.69 11.36
C ILE A 72 -6.63 -14.12 10.01
N HIS A 73 -7.54 -14.22 9.05
CA HIS A 73 -7.48 -13.52 7.77
C HIS A 73 -8.59 -12.47 7.79
N VAL A 74 -8.25 -11.24 7.37
CA VAL A 74 -9.26 -10.20 7.15
C VAL A 74 -9.71 -10.34 5.72
N GLU A 75 -11.01 -10.54 5.49
CA GLU A 75 -11.57 -10.51 4.15
C GLU A 75 -11.41 -9.11 3.57
N TYR A 76 -10.66 -9.01 2.47
CA TYR A 76 -10.40 -7.73 1.80
C TYR A 76 -11.20 -7.69 0.49
N PRO A 77 -12.22 -6.82 0.36
CA PRO A 77 -13.29 -6.95 -0.63
C PRO A 77 -12.83 -6.89 -2.09
N LEU A 78 -11.69 -6.24 -2.38
CA LEU A 78 -11.15 -6.14 -3.73
C LEU A 78 -10.35 -7.38 -4.15
N SER A 79 -9.99 -8.27 -3.22
CA SER A 79 -9.35 -9.55 -3.53
C SER A 79 -10.27 -10.48 -4.31
N ALA A 80 -11.59 -10.33 -4.14
CA ALA A 80 -12.64 -11.11 -4.80
C ALA A 80 -13.06 -10.57 -6.18
N LEU A 81 -12.43 -9.50 -6.70
CA LEU A 81 -12.77 -8.95 -8.02
C LEU A 81 -12.62 -9.99 -9.15
N GLY A 82 -11.71 -10.95 -9.01
CA GLY A 82 -11.55 -12.07 -9.96
C GLY A 82 -12.77 -13.00 -10.05
N GLU A 83 -13.63 -13.04 -9.03
CA GLU A 83 -14.85 -13.85 -9.02
C GLU A 83 -15.99 -13.22 -9.83
N PHE A 84 -15.98 -11.88 -9.99
CA PHE A 84 -16.94 -11.15 -10.83
C PHE A 84 -16.67 -11.27 -12.34
N VAL A 85 -15.48 -11.74 -12.71
CA VAL A 85 -15.04 -11.87 -14.12
C VAL A 85 -15.46 -13.22 -14.73
N GLN A 86 -15.89 -14.20 -13.92
CA GLN A 86 -16.33 -15.48 -14.45
C GLN A 86 -17.82 -15.44 -14.87
N PRO A 87 -18.14 -15.65 -16.16
CA PRO A 87 -19.51 -15.82 -16.58
C PRO A 87 -20.03 -17.18 -16.08
N GLY A 88 -20.85 -17.16 -15.02
CA GLY A 88 -21.55 -18.34 -14.50
C GLY A 88 -21.25 -18.73 -13.05
N THR A 89 -20.44 -17.98 -12.31
CA THR A 89 -20.23 -18.22 -10.87
C THR A 89 -21.47 -17.80 -10.07
N PRO A 90 -21.95 -18.64 -9.15
CA PRO A 90 -23.12 -18.33 -8.34
C PRO A 90 -22.84 -17.11 -7.46
N GLN A 91 -23.86 -16.25 -7.36
CA GLN A 91 -23.92 -15.06 -6.51
C GLN A 91 -23.29 -15.35 -5.14
N ILE A 92 -22.48 -14.40 -4.66
CA ILE A 92 -21.98 -14.35 -3.29
C ILE A 92 -23.19 -14.58 -2.35
N GLN A 93 -23.34 -15.80 -1.83
CA GLN A 93 -24.28 -16.10 -0.76
C GLN A 93 -23.65 -15.61 0.55
N GLY A 94 -23.52 -14.30 0.67
CA GLY A 94 -23.24 -13.61 1.92
C GLY A 94 -24.57 -13.28 2.58
N GLY A 95 -24.75 -13.72 3.82
CA GLY A 95 -25.99 -13.56 4.59
C GLY A 95 -26.50 -12.11 4.59
N ALA A 96 -27.83 -12.00 4.59
CA ALA A 96 -28.58 -10.75 4.55
C ALA A 96 -28.08 -9.70 5.57
N SER A 97 -27.27 -8.77 5.09
CA SER A 97 -27.16 -7.43 5.64
C SER A 97 -27.51 -6.43 4.54
N ASP A 98 -28.30 -5.41 4.86
CA ASP A 98 -28.77 -4.33 3.95
C ASP A 98 -27.65 -3.60 3.17
N THR A 99 -26.38 -3.89 3.46
CA THR A 99 -25.19 -3.39 2.78
C THR A 99 -24.89 -4.06 1.43
N GLY A 100 -25.40 -5.29 1.20
CA GLY A 100 -25.07 -6.07 0.00
C GLY A 100 -25.46 -5.40 -1.33
N GLY A 101 -26.57 -4.65 -1.35
CA GLY A 101 -27.02 -3.98 -2.57
C GLY A 101 -26.14 -2.81 -3.01
N ALA A 102 -25.55 -2.08 -2.06
CA ALA A 102 -24.68 -0.94 -2.38
C ALA A 102 -23.32 -1.39 -2.93
N GLU A 103 -22.72 -2.41 -2.31
CA GLU A 103 -21.46 -3.01 -2.75
C GLU A 103 -21.60 -3.67 -4.12
N GLU A 104 -22.68 -4.44 -4.33
CA GLU A 104 -22.96 -5.05 -5.63
C GLU A 104 -23.19 -3.99 -6.73
N SER A 105 -23.87 -2.89 -6.40
CA SER A 105 -24.06 -1.76 -7.32
C SER A 105 -22.75 -1.06 -7.67
N ALA A 106 -21.86 -0.87 -6.69
CA ALA A 106 -20.53 -0.30 -6.89
C ALA A 106 -19.66 -1.23 -7.76
N ALA A 107 -19.65 -2.54 -7.48
CA ALA A 107 -18.92 -3.54 -8.26
C ALA A 107 -19.39 -3.58 -9.72
N ARG A 108 -20.70 -3.58 -9.97
CA ARG A 108 -21.27 -3.48 -11.32
C ARG A 108 -20.90 -2.18 -12.02
N SER A 109 -20.84 -1.08 -11.28
CA SER A 109 -20.45 0.23 -11.83
C SER A 109 -18.97 0.27 -12.20
N LEU A 110 -18.11 -0.33 -11.37
CA LEU A 110 -16.69 -0.54 -11.68
C LEU A 110 -16.52 -1.43 -12.91
N PHE A 111 -17.22 -2.55 -12.99
CA PHE A 111 -17.16 -3.46 -14.15
C PHE A 111 -17.56 -2.73 -15.44
N ARG A 112 -18.65 -1.95 -15.41
CA ARG A 112 -19.07 -1.10 -16.55
C ARG A 112 -18.07 0.00 -16.88
N ALA A 113 -17.36 0.54 -15.88
CA ALA A 113 -16.30 1.51 -16.12
C ALA A 113 -15.07 0.85 -16.76
N ALA A 114 -14.74 -0.37 -16.33
CA ALA A 114 -13.64 -1.17 -16.87
C ALA A 114 -13.84 -1.52 -18.35
N HIS A 115 -15.07 -1.70 -18.84
CA HIS A 115 -15.36 -2.01 -20.25
C HIS A 115 -15.53 -0.79 -21.15
N SER A 116 -15.13 0.40 -20.69
CA SER A 116 -15.23 1.63 -21.48
C SER A 116 -13.95 2.43 -21.35
N TYR A 117 -13.25 2.63 -22.47
CA TYR A 117 -12.03 3.44 -22.51
C TYR A 117 -12.17 4.79 -21.80
N THR A 118 -13.20 5.58 -22.15
CA THR A 118 -13.43 6.89 -21.54
C THR A 118 -13.59 6.80 -20.02
N LYS A 119 -14.34 5.79 -19.53
CA LYS A 119 -14.58 5.63 -18.09
C LYS A 119 -13.34 5.09 -17.36
N ARG A 120 -12.59 4.15 -17.97
CA ARG A 120 -11.28 3.70 -17.46
C ARG A 120 -10.34 4.89 -17.28
N ASN A 121 -10.18 5.70 -18.32
CA ASN A 121 -9.31 6.88 -18.30
C ASN A 121 -9.74 7.89 -17.22
N SER A 122 -11.03 8.22 -17.14
CA SER A 122 -11.54 9.11 -16.09
C SER A 122 -11.31 8.53 -14.69
N LEU A 123 -11.52 7.23 -14.50
CA LEU A 123 -11.29 6.57 -13.22
C LEU A 123 -9.80 6.57 -12.84
N THR A 124 -8.89 6.27 -13.76
CA THR A 124 -7.44 6.39 -13.54
C THR A 124 -7.07 7.81 -13.10
N GLN A 125 -7.56 8.84 -13.79
CA GLN A 125 -7.27 10.24 -13.43
C GLN A 125 -7.76 10.59 -12.03
N VAL A 126 -8.95 10.11 -11.64
CA VAL A 126 -9.47 10.32 -10.28
C VAL A 126 -8.59 9.61 -9.25
N LEU A 127 -8.19 8.36 -9.51
CA LEU A 127 -7.35 7.58 -8.60
C LEU A 127 -5.94 8.16 -8.45
N ASP A 128 -5.36 8.68 -9.54
CA ASP A 128 -4.05 9.35 -9.53
C ASP A 128 -4.07 10.62 -8.67
N GLN A 129 -5.18 11.38 -8.70
CA GLN A 129 -5.35 12.59 -7.89
C GLN A 129 -5.76 12.30 -6.44
N ALA A 130 -6.30 11.10 -6.17
CA ALA A 130 -6.74 10.73 -4.83
C ALA A 130 -5.57 10.55 -3.86
N ILE A 131 -4.36 10.30 -4.34
CA ILE A 131 -3.16 10.13 -3.52
C ILE A 131 -2.42 11.47 -3.43
N PRO A 132 -2.05 11.94 -2.21
CA PRO A 132 -2.09 11.25 -0.92
C PRO A 132 -3.33 11.57 -0.06
N ILE A 133 -4.34 12.24 -0.62
CA ILE A 133 -5.44 12.83 0.13
C ILE A 133 -6.35 11.78 0.78
N PHE A 134 -6.70 10.73 0.04
CA PHE A 134 -7.66 9.70 0.45
C PHE A 134 -7.03 8.32 0.70
N ALA A 135 -5.73 8.17 0.44
CA ALA A 135 -5.02 6.91 0.65
C ALA A 135 -4.36 6.88 2.03
N ALA A 136 -4.44 5.73 2.71
CA ALA A 136 -3.60 5.49 3.87
C ALA A 136 -2.13 5.34 3.41
N PRO A 137 -1.15 5.92 4.10
CA PRO A 137 0.26 5.68 3.77
C PRO A 137 0.65 4.23 4.05
N LEU A 138 1.55 3.68 3.23
CA LEU A 138 2.18 2.38 3.47
C LEU A 138 3.14 2.43 4.66
N TYR A 139 3.82 3.57 4.84
CA TYR A 139 4.80 3.77 5.89
C TYR A 139 4.89 5.25 6.22
N ILE A 140 5.02 5.56 7.50
CA ILE A 140 5.31 6.91 7.99
C ILE A 140 6.61 6.82 8.80
N GLY A 141 7.50 7.78 8.63
CA GLY A 141 8.69 7.84 9.47
C GLY A 141 9.27 9.23 9.59
N ILE A 142 10.16 9.36 10.57
CA ILE A 142 10.90 10.59 10.83
C ILE A 142 12.39 10.37 10.58
N ALA A 143 13.09 11.45 10.27
CA ALA A 143 14.54 11.45 10.09
C ALA A 143 15.14 12.75 10.60
N ALA A 144 16.38 12.69 11.08
CA ALA A 144 17.22 13.89 11.28
C ALA A 144 17.87 14.36 9.97
N ASP A 145 17.96 13.46 8.99
CA ASP A 145 18.47 13.70 7.64
C ASP A 145 17.60 12.87 6.68
N LEU A 146 16.64 13.55 6.06
CA LEU A 146 15.66 12.95 5.16
C LEU A 146 16.34 12.29 3.96
N LYS A 147 17.25 13.00 3.28
CA LYS A 147 17.96 12.47 2.11
C LYS A 147 18.70 11.18 2.41
N LYS A 148 19.49 11.14 3.47
CA LYS A 148 20.22 9.93 3.89
C LYS A 148 19.27 8.79 4.26
N ARG A 149 18.16 9.10 4.94
CA ARG A 149 17.18 8.09 5.35
C ARG A 149 16.45 7.48 4.15
N LEU A 150 15.97 8.31 3.23
CA LEU A 150 15.25 7.85 2.04
C LEU A 150 16.18 7.09 1.09
N SER A 151 17.43 7.55 0.93
CA SER A 151 18.47 6.83 0.16
C SER A 151 18.73 5.44 0.74
N ARG A 152 18.75 5.31 2.07
CA ARG A 152 18.90 3.99 2.72
C ARG A 152 17.71 3.08 2.44
N HIS A 153 16.49 3.59 2.50
CA HIS A 153 15.30 2.80 2.15
C HIS A 153 15.35 2.34 0.68
N LYS A 154 15.75 3.22 -0.25
CA LYS A 154 15.95 2.90 -1.68
C LYS A 154 16.99 1.78 -1.86
N SER A 155 18.15 1.91 -1.21
CA SER A 155 19.20 0.89 -1.25
C SER A 155 18.75 -0.45 -0.64
N ASP A 156 18.08 -0.43 0.51
CA ASP A 156 17.54 -1.62 1.16
C ASP A 156 16.52 -2.33 0.27
N PHE A 157 15.64 -1.57 -0.39
CA PHE A 157 14.68 -2.09 -1.34
C PHE A 157 15.39 -2.81 -2.49
N THR A 158 16.29 -2.13 -3.20
CA THR A 158 17.00 -2.70 -4.36
C THR A 158 17.71 -4.01 -4.00
N ARG A 159 18.45 -4.01 -2.89
CA ARG A 159 19.16 -5.19 -2.40
C ARG A 159 18.24 -6.38 -2.15
N ILE A 160 17.10 -6.17 -1.50
CA ILE A 160 16.16 -7.25 -1.19
C ILE A 160 15.40 -7.71 -2.43
N SER A 161 15.03 -6.79 -3.31
CA SER A 161 14.39 -7.11 -4.58
C SER A 161 15.28 -7.98 -5.47
N ASP A 162 16.57 -7.62 -5.60
CA ASP A 162 17.55 -8.41 -6.36
C ASP A 162 17.81 -9.79 -5.72
N TYR A 163 17.83 -9.85 -4.38
CA TYR A 163 17.93 -11.11 -3.66
C TYR A 163 16.72 -12.03 -3.94
N LEU A 164 15.50 -11.51 -3.84
CA LEU A 164 14.27 -12.28 -4.02
C LEU A 164 14.03 -12.67 -5.48
N ARG A 165 14.54 -11.90 -6.45
CA ARG A 165 14.52 -12.28 -7.87
C ARG A 165 15.25 -13.61 -8.11
N ASN A 166 16.35 -13.83 -7.39
CA ASN A 166 17.15 -15.05 -7.50
C ASN A 166 16.69 -16.17 -6.54
N ARG A 167 15.89 -15.83 -5.51
CA ARG A 167 15.41 -16.75 -4.47
C ARG A 167 13.95 -16.46 -4.11
N PRO A 168 13.00 -16.77 -5.01
CA PRO A 168 11.59 -16.43 -4.80
C PRO A 168 10.99 -17.13 -3.56
N ASP A 169 11.45 -18.35 -3.25
CA ASP A 169 10.97 -19.15 -2.13
C ASP A 169 11.30 -18.56 -0.74
N ASP A 170 12.31 -17.68 -0.67
CA ASP A 170 12.72 -17.04 0.58
C ASP A 170 11.78 -15.87 1.00
N ARG A 171 10.74 -15.57 0.22
CA ARG A 171 9.82 -14.45 0.44
C ARG A 171 9.21 -14.46 1.84
N SER A 172 8.65 -15.58 2.27
CA SER A 172 8.00 -15.67 3.59
C SER A 172 8.99 -15.40 4.72
N ARG A 173 10.26 -15.77 4.54
CA ARG A 173 11.34 -15.45 5.49
C ARG A 173 11.70 -13.96 5.45
N ALA A 174 11.81 -13.37 4.26
CA ALA A 174 12.10 -11.96 4.07
C ALA A 174 11.03 -11.08 4.75
N ILE A 175 9.74 -11.38 4.55
CA ILE A 175 8.63 -10.66 5.21
C ILE A 175 8.79 -10.66 6.74
N LYS A 176 9.11 -11.82 7.34
CA LYS A 176 9.29 -11.97 8.80
C LYS A 176 10.52 -11.24 9.33
N GLN A 177 11.57 -11.12 8.53
CA GLN A 177 12.85 -10.51 8.91
C GLN A 177 12.95 -9.01 8.54
N ALA A 178 11.90 -8.43 7.95
CA ALA A 178 11.94 -7.10 7.37
C ALA A 178 12.00 -5.98 8.43
N ARG A 179 13.17 -5.31 8.53
CA ARG A 179 13.44 -4.26 9.53
C ARG A 179 13.26 -2.83 9.02
N SER A 180 13.46 -2.59 7.73
CA SER A 180 13.29 -1.27 7.11
C SER A 180 12.09 -1.25 6.18
N PHE A 181 11.62 -0.05 5.84
CA PHE A 181 10.55 0.12 4.86
C PHE A 181 10.93 -0.51 3.52
N GLY A 182 12.14 -0.22 3.01
CA GLY A 182 12.63 -0.78 1.75
C GLY A 182 12.57 -2.31 1.70
N HIS A 183 12.99 -2.97 2.78
CA HIS A 183 12.87 -4.43 2.91
C HIS A 183 11.39 -4.87 2.86
N ARG A 184 10.52 -4.23 3.64
CA ARG A 184 9.09 -4.58 3.72
C ARG A 184 8.37 -4.43 2.38
N ALA A 185 8.62 -3.33 1.68
CA ALA A 185 8.05 -3.07 0.36
C ALA A 185 8.54 -4.10 -0.68
N ALA A 186 9.85 -4.37 -0.72
CA ALA A 186 10.42 -5.38 -1.62
C ALA A 186 9.88 -6.80 -1.34
N ALA A 187 9.78 -7.17 -0.06
CA ALA A 187 9.24 -8.48 0.34
C ALA A 187 7.75 -8.64 -0.02
N ARG A 188 7.01 -7.52 -0.14
CA ARG A 188 5.64 -7.46 -0.64
C ARG A 188 5.52 -7.29 -2.15
N GLN A 189 6.63 -7.32 -2.90
CA GLN A 189 6.60 -7.23 -4.37
C GLN A 189 6.06 -5.90 -4.92
N VAL A 190 6.03 -4.84 -4.10
CA VAL A 190 5.65 -3.51 -4.59
C VAL A 190 6.74 -3.03 -5.54
N ALA A 191 6.39 -2.61 -6.76
CA ALA A 191 7.36 -2.12 -7.71
C ALA A 191 7.89 -0.74 -7.26
N MET A 192 9.15 -0.43 -7.56
CA MET A 192 9.78 0.78 -7.05
C MET A 192 9.21 2.04 -7.71
N GLU A 193 8.88 1.91 -8.99
CA GLU A 193 8.21 2.90 -9.83
C GLU A 193 6.79 3.22 -9.37
N ASP A 194 6.18 2.35 -8.56
CA ASP A 194 4.86 2.56 -7.98
C ASP A 194 4.98 3.31 -6.65
N LEU A 195 6.16 3.38 -6.05
CA LEU A 195 6.33 4.01 -4.75
C LEU A 195 6.53 5.52 -4.90
N GLU A 196 5.72 6.28 -4.15
CA GLU A 196 5.85 7.72 -4.04
C GLU A 196 6.08 8.12 -2.59
N VAL A 197 7.06 8.98 -2.36
CA VAL A 197 7.35 9.55 -1.04
C VAL A 197 6.84 10.99 -0.98
N TRP A 198 6.22 11.33 0.13
CA TRP A 198 5.84 12.70 0.48
C TRP A 198 6.64 13.12 1.69
N VAL A 199 7.23 14.32 1.62
CA VAL A 199 8.17 14.82 2.62
C VAL A 199 7.67 16.14 3.17
N LEU A 200 7.66 16.24 4.49
CA LEU A 200 7.48 17.48 5.23
C LEU A 200 8.83 17.87 5.81
N ASP A 201 9.44 18.90 5.22
CA ASP A 201 10.67 19.51 5.71
C ASP A 201 10.39 20.32 6.98
N LEU A 202 11.14 20.03 8.04
CA LEU A 202 10.99 20.69 9.33
C LEU A 202 12.17 21.61 9.67
N GLU A 203 13.16 21.74 8.78
CA GLU A 203 14.23 22.73 8.90
C GLU A 203 13.71 24.17 9.15
N PRO A 204 12.61 24.63 8.50
CA PRO A 204 12.07 25.97 8.75
C PRO A 204 11.67 26.23 10.21
N LEU A 205 11.29 25.19 10.97
CA LEU A 205 10.93 25.34 12.39
C LEU A 205 12.17 25.61 13.26
N ILE A 206 13.32 25.05 12.88
CA ILE A 206 14.61 25.34 13.54
C ILE A 206 14.96 26.81 13.31
N HIS A 207 14.81 27.30 12.09
CA HIS A 207 15.05 28.71 11.76
C HIS A 207 14.10 29.67 12.47
N ALA A 208 12.89 29.20 12.83
CA ALA A 208 11.94 29.93 13.65
C ALA A 208 12.30 29.95 15.16
N GLY A 209 13.44 29.38 15.55
CA GLY A 209 13.94 29.40 16.93
C GLY A 209 13.53 28.18 17.77
N MET A 210 12.96 27.13 17.16
CA MET A 210 12.67 25.88 17.87
C MET A 210 13.98 25.15 18.21
N SER A 211 14.10 24.67 19.45
CA SER A 211 15.27 23.87 19.84
C SER A 211 15.24 22.51 19.15
N GLY A 212 16.42 21.91 18.95
CA GLY A 212 16.51 20.58 18.34
C GLY A 212 15.85 19.47 19.16
N ASP A 213 15.76 19.64 20.49
CA ASP A 213 15.11 18.68 21.38
C ASP A 213 13.58 18.82 21.29
N ASP A 214 13.04 20.05 21.30
CA ASP A 214 11.60 20.29 21.10
C ASP A 214 11.13 19.76 19.75
N LEU A 215 11.91 20.02 18.68
CA LEU A 215 11.60 19.52 17.35
C LEU A 215 11.55 17.99 17.34
N ARG A 216 12.51 17.34 18.01
CA ARG A 216 12.56 15.87 18.10
C ARG A 216 11.33 15.32 18.82
N ASP A 217 10.90 15.94 19.91
CA ASP A 217 9.77 15.48 20.71
C ASP A 217 8.44 15.70 20.00
N ILE A 218 8.24 16.85 19.35
CA ILE A 218 7.07 17.12 18.51
C ILE A 218 7.02 16.13 17.35
N THR A 219 8.15 15.90 16.68
CA THR A 219 8.21 15.02 15.50
C THR A 219 7.95 13.56 15.88
N ARG A 220 8.45 13.10 17.02
CA ARG A 220 8.14 11.77 17.58
C ARG A 220 6.66 11.64 17.97
N SER A 221 6.10 12.68 18.58
CA SER A 221 4.68 12.72 18.95
C SER A 221 3.79 12.67 17.71
N ALA A 222 4.16 13.41 16.65
CA ALA A 222 3.49 13.35 15.35
C ALA A 222 3.59 11.95 14.72
N GLU A 223 4.78 11.34 14.66
CA GLU A 223 4.93 9.95 14.17
C GLU A 223 4.03 8.98 14.94
N TRP A 224 4.05 9.06 16.27
CA TRP A 224 3.25 8.20 17.15
C TRP A 224 1.74 8.36 16.94
N TYR A 225 1.27 9.59 16.76
CA TYR A 225 -0.14 9.90 16.52
C TYR A 225 -0.58 9.42 15.14
N LEU A 226 0.19 9.75 14.10
CA LEU A 226 -0.12 9.39 12.72
C LEU A 226 -0.09 7.87 12.50
N HIS A 227 0.80 7.14 13.18
CA HIS A 227 0.82 5.67 13.14
C HIS A 227 -0.48 5.06 13.68
N ARG A 228 -1.09 5.67 14.69
CA ARG A 228 -2.37 5.20 15.26
C ARG A 228 -3.55 5.57 14.39
N LEU A 229 -3.53 6.78 13.83
CA LEU A 229 -4.60 7.26 12.98
C LEU A 229 -4.70 6.45 11.68
N PHE A 230 -3.55 6.18 11.05
CA PHE A 230 -3.52 5.56 9.72
C PHE A 230 -3.17 4.08 9.71
N SER A 231 -2.58 3.55 10.79
CA SER A 231 -2.13 2.15 10.89
C SER A 231 -1.40 1.66 9.62
N PRO A 232 -0.32 2.36 9.20
CA PRO A 232 0.35 2.08 7.94
C PRO A 232 0.82 0.63 7.88
N ILE A 233 0.50 -0.08 6.80
CA ILE A 233 0.64 -1.54 6.73
C ILE A 233 2.09 -2.04 6.76
N LEU A 234 3.03 -1.21 6.29
CA LEU A 234 4.47 -1.46 6.39
C LEU A 234 5.11 -0.69 7.54
N GLY A 235 4.30 -0.03 8.38
CA GLY A 235 4.68 0.73 9.55
C GLY A 235 5.33 -0.10 10.65
N ARG A 236 6.13 0.56 11.50
CA ARG A 236 6.87 -0.10 12.58
C ARG A 236 5.89 -0.77 13.56
N ARG A 237 6.23 -1.99 13.98
CA ARG A 237 5.51 -2.71 15.04
C ARG A 237 6.14 -2.34 16.37
#